data_AF-A0A7V9FR71-F1
#
_entry.id   AF-A0A7V9FR71-F1
#
_cell.length_a   1.000
_cell.length_b   1.000
_cell.length_c   1.000
_cell.angle_alpha   90.00
_cell.angle_beta   90.00
_cell.angle_gamma   90.00
#
_symmetry.space_group_name_H-M   'P 1'
#
loop_
_entity.id
_entity.type
_entity.pdbx_description
1 polymer ?
#
loop_
_entity_poly.entity_id
_entity_poly.type
_entity_poly.pdbx_seq_one_letter_code
_entity_poly.pdbx_strand_id
1 'polypeptide(L)'
;PALAAVPARELARQRFRFLARLLVAAGCEGWVLLFDEVELIGRYTLQQRGRSYAELAGWLQPDADDPASPLATVLAMTDDFDAAVLTAKNDRQVVPAKLRAKQVAEWDEIATRAETAMGLIERDMLLLTAPDTDELNYAYQRLKALHSEAFGWNAPDVTGLERLGTTRMRQYVRAWINEWDLVRLDPSYHPRTEVAPVTFSYAEQPDLDVNEEHTDRWQ
;
A
#
# COMPACT_ATOMS: atom_id res chain seq x y z
N PRO A 1 -32.32 5.30 25.09
CA PRO A 1 -31.86 6.21 24.02
C PRO A 1 -31.61 5.43 22.72
N ALA A 2 -32.24 5.83 21.62
CA ALA A 2 -31.90 5.27 20.31
C ALA A 2 -30.51 5.78 19.91
N LEU A 3 -29.60 4.88 19.56
CA LEU A 3 -28.29 5.25 19.02
C LEU A 3 -28.50 5.86 17.63
N ALA A 4 -27.86 7.01 17.36
CA ALA A 4 -27.90 7.62 16.04
C ALA A 4 -27.23 6.72 15.01
N ALA A 5 -27.72 6.75 13.76
CA ALA A 5 -27.09 6.02 12.67
C ALA A 5 -25.69 6.57 12.40
N VAL A 6 -24.68 5.70 12.41
CA VAL A 6 -23.29 6.05 12.09
C VAL A 6 -23.06 5.89 10.59
N PRO A 7 -22.46 6.88 9.90
CA PRO A 7 -22.13 6.74 8.48
C PRO A 7 -21.27 5.51 8.20
N ALA A 8 -21.52 4.80 7.09
CA ALA A 8 -20.85 3.54 6.77
C ALA A 8 -19.31 3.63 6.81
N ARG A 9 -18.76 4.76 6.33
CA ARG A 9 -17.33 5.06 6.35
C ARG A 9 -16.75 5.16 7.77
N GLU A 10 -17.49 5.77 8.69
CA GLU A 10 -17.07 5.88 10.09
C GLU A 10 -17.21 4.53 10.80
N LEU A 11 -18.30 3.81 10.51
CA LEU A 11 -18.51 2.46 11.01
C LEU A 11 -17.40 1.51 10.59
N ALA A 12 -16.86 1.63 9.37
CA ALA A 12 -15.72 0.85 8.92
C ALA A 12 -14.50 1.07 9.85
N ARG A 13 -14.09 2.32 10.09
CA ARG A 13 -12.99 2.65 11.02
C ARG A 13 -13.24 2.11 12.43
N GLN A 14 -14.45 2.32 12.96
CA GLN A 14 -14.82 1.82 14.29
C GLN A 14 -14.71 0.29 14.39
N ARG A 15 -15.09 -0.45 13.34
CA ARG A 15 -14.95 -1.92 13.31
C ARG A 15 -13.49 -2.36 13.38
N PHE A 16 -12.59 -1.72 12.65
CA PHE A 16 -11.17 -2.05 12.71
C PHE A 16 -10.58 -1.79 14.11
N ARG A 17 -10.95 -0.68 14.76
CA ARG A 17 -10.53 -0.37 16.14
C ARG A 17 -11.11 -1.36 17.16
N PHE A 18 -12.37 -1.74 16.99
CA PHE A 18 -13.00 -2.76 17.83
C PHE A 18 -12.28 -4.11 17.69
N LEU A 19 -12.00 -4.55 16.48
CA LEU A 19 -11.29 -5.80 16.21
C LEU A 19 -9.87 -5.79 16.80
N ALA A 20 -9.15 -4.66 16.71
CA ALA A 20 -7.84 -4.52 17.33
C ALA A 20 -7.90 -4.76 18.86
N ARG A 21 -8.92 -4.23 19.54
CA ARG A 21 -9.13 -4.49 20.97
C ARG A 21 -9.52 -5.94 21.26
N LEU A 22 -10.34 -6.55 20.40
CA LEU A 22 -10.71 -7.94 20.54
C LEU A 22 -9.49 -8.85 20.44
N LEU A 23 -8.57 -8.55 19.51
CA LEU A 23 -7.28 -9.23 19.38
C LEU A 23 -6.43 -9.08 20.65
N VAL A 24 -6.39 -7.87 21.24
CA VAL A 24 -5.74 -7.66 22.53
C VAL A 24 -6.38 -8.51 23.64
N ALA A 25 -7.71 -8.53 23.72
CA ALA A 25 -8.42 -9.36 24.68
C ALA A 25 -8.18 -10.87 24.48
N ALA A 26 -7.84 -11.29 23.26
CA ALA A 26 -7.46 -12.66 22.93
C ALA A 26 -5.97 -12.98 23.21
N GLY A 27 -5.19 -12.01 23.71
CA GLY A 27 -3.78 -12.18 24.07
C GLY A 27 -2.77 -11.72 23.01
N CYS A 28 -3.20 -11.04 21.94
CA CYS A 28 -2.31 -10.37 21.00
C CYS A 28 -1.91 -8.97 21.51
N GLU A 29 -0.94 -8.32 20.88
CA GLU A 29 -0.51 -6.95 21.25
C GLU A 29 -1.35 -5.85 20.57
N GLY A 30 -2.11 -6.21 19.54
CA GLY A 30 -2.89 -5.27 18.74
C GLY A 30 -3.08 -5.77 17.32
N TRP A 31 -3.34 -4.83 16.41
CA TRP A 31 -3.49 -5.12 14.98
C TRP A 31 -2.74 -4.12 14.12
N VAL A 32 -2.01 -4.62 13.13
CA VAL A 32 -1.39 -3.81 12.08
C VAL A 32 -2.19 -3.98 10.79
N LEU A 33 -2.66 -2.87 10.21
CA LEU A 33 -3.25 -2.83 8.87
C LEU A 33 -2.19 -2.41 7.87
N LEU A 34 -2.08 -3.18 6.79
CA LEU A 34 -1.17 -2.91 5.68
C LEU A 34 -2.00 -2.48 4.47
N PHE A 35 -1.78 -1.25 4.01
CA PHE A 35 -2.33 -0.75 2.75
C PHE A 35 -1.22 -0.75 1.72
N ASP A 36 -1.38 -1.56 0.68
CA ASP A 36 -0.43 -1.63 -0.44
C ASP A 36 -0.91 -0.76 -1.62
N GLU A 37 0.00 -0.44 -2.53
CA GLU A 37 -0.25 0.32 -3.77
C GLU A 37 -0.94 1.69 -3.55
N VAL A 38 -0.58 2.40 -2.47
CA VAL A 38 -1.19 3.71 -2.15
C VAL A 38 -0.89 4.75 -3.23
N GLU A 39 0.17 4.57 -4.03
CA GLU A 39 0.49 5.40 -5.18
C GLU A 39 -0.62 5.44 -6.26
N LEU A 40 -1.56 4.48 -6.25
CA LEU A 40 -2.71 4.50 -7.16
C LEU A 40 -3.58 5.76 -7.01
N ILE A 41 -3.52 6.43 -5.85
CA ILE A 41 -4.15 7.74 -5.66
C ILE A 41 -3.71 8.71 -6.76
N GLY A 42 -2.46 8.65 -7.19
CA GLY A 42 -1.94 9.51 -8.26
C GLY A 42 -2.67 9.35 -9.59
N ARG A 43 -3.42 8.26 -9.81
CA ARG A 43 -4.15 7.96 -11.04
C ARG A 43 -5.64 8.31 -10.98
N TYR A 44 -6.19 8.64 -9.80
CA TYR A 44 -7.60 9.02 -9.69
C TYR A 44 -7.89 10.42 -10.21
N THR A 45 -9.17 10.75 -10.43
CA THR A 45 -9.58 12.13 -10.72
C THR A 45 -9.26 13.06 -9.55
N LEU A 46 -9.07 14.35 -9.83
CA LEU A 46 -8.65 15.34 -8.82
C LEU A 46 -9.51 15.31 -7.55
N GLN A 47 -10.84 15.22 -7.70
CA GLN A 47 -11.75 15.16 -6.56
C GLN A 47 -11.56 13.86 -5.76
N GLN A 48 -11.38 12.73 -6.44
CA GLN A 48 -11.15 11.44 -5.80
C GLN A 48 -9.77 11.35 -5.15
N ARG A 49 -8.73 11.99 -5.70
CA ARG A 49 -7.44 12.17 -5.03
C ARG A 49 -7.60 12.90 -3.71
N GLY A 50 -8.33 14.02 -3.73
CA GLY A 50 -8.66 14.79 -2.52
C GLY A 50 -9.34 13.96 -1.44
N ARG A 51 -10.37 13.17 -1.81
CA ARG A 51 -11.03 12.23 -0.89
C ARG A 51 -10.06 11.16 -0.37
N SER A 52 -9.23 10.60 -1.24
CA SER A 52 -8.30 9.54 -0.88
C SER A 52 -7.22 10.04 0.10
N TYR A 53 -6.63 11.21 -0.14
CA TYR A 53 -5.72 11.84 0.82
C TYR A 53 -6.42 12.11 2.16
N ALA A 54 -7.67 12.57 2.15
CA ALA A 54 -8.42 12.78 3.38
C ALA A 54 -8.68 11.48 4.16
N GLU A 55 -8.87 10.35 3.47
CA GLU A 55 -8.94 9.03 4.11
C GLU A 55 -7.60 8.59 4.69
N LEU A 56 -6.48 8.84 3.98
CA LEU A 56 -5.15 8.52 4.51
C LEU A 56 -4.87 9.23 5.84
N ALA A 57 -5.23 10.52 5.95
CA ALA A 57 -5.10 11.25 7.22
C ALA A 57 -5.87 10.57 8.36
N GLY A 58 -7.08 10.07 8.08
CA GLY A 58 -7.89 9.37 9.08
C GLY A 58 -7.35 8.02 9.54
N TRP A 59 -6.43 7.42 8.78
CA TRP A 59 -5.74 6.18 9.15
C TRP A 59 -4.39 6.43 9.81
N LEU A 60 -3.62 7.39 9.29
CA LEU A 60 -2.27 7.71 9.76
C LEU A 60 -2.24 8.52 11.07
N GLN A 61 -3.28 9.30 11.34
CA GLN A 61 -3.35 10.09 12.57
C GLN A 61 -3.97 9.26 13.71
N PRO A 62 -3.48 9.44 14.95
CA PRO A 62 -4.17 8.92 16.12
C PRO A 62 -5.62 9.40 16.15
N ASP A 63 -6.53 8.51 16.53
CA ASP A 63 -7.91 8.89 16.76
C ASP A 63 -7.99 9.77 18.02
N ALA A 64 -8.58 10.95 17.90
CA ALA A 64 -8.73 11.86 19.03
C ALA A 64 -9.65 11.28 20.12
N ASP A 65 -10.65 10.50 19.71
CA ASP A 65 -11.60 9.85 20.63
C ASP A 65 -11.04 8.53 21.18
N ASP A 66 -9.96 8.03 20.58
CA ASP A 66 -9.35 6.74 20.92
C ASP A 66 -7.81 6.74 20.77
N PRO A 67 -7.10 7.58 21.53
CA PRO A 67 -5.64 7.72 21.39
C PRO A 67 -4.87 6.47 21.84
N ALA A 68 -5.51 5.57 22.58
CA ALA A 68 -4.94 4.31 23.05
C ALA A 68 -5.36 3.11 22.19
N SER A 69 -5.92 3.35 21.00
CA SER A 69 -6.29 2.28 20.07
C SER A 69 -5.09 1.37 19.78
N PRO A 70 -5.18 0.04 19.99
CA PRO A 70 -4.11 -0.91 19.68
C PRO A 70 -4.07 -1.25 18.18
N LEU A 71 -4.36 -0.26 17.33
CA LEU A 71 -4.41 -0.37 15.88
C LEU A 71 -3.30 0.51 15.30
N ALA A 72 -2.40 -0.09 14.53
CA ALA A 72 -1.40 0.61 13.75
C ALA A 72 -1.70 0.45 12.25
N THR A 73 -1.34 1.45 11.46
CA THR A 73 -1.48 1.40 10.00
C THR A 73 -0.13 1.64 9.34
N VAL A 74 0.19 0.81 8.34
CA VAL A 74 1.36 0.98 7.48
C VAL A 74 0.85 1.10 6.05
N LEU A 75 1.37 2.10 5.34
CA LEU A 75 1.03 2.38 3.96
C LEU A 75 2.30 2.17 3.13
N ALA A 76 2.19 1.38 2.07
CA ALA A 76 3.26 1.19 1.10
C ALA A 76 2.95 2.01 -0.15
N MET A 77 3.95 2.75 -0.62
CA MET A 77 3.89 3.51 -1.85
C MET A 77 5.25 3.55 -2.54
N THR A 78 5.27 3.95 -3.81
CA THR A 78 6.53 4.17 -4.51
C THR A 78 7.26 5.40 -4.00
N ASP A 79 8.59 5.32 -4.02
CA ASP A 79 9.53 6.37 -3.60
C ASP A 79 9.47 7.63 -4.48
N ASP A 80 8.97 7.51 -5.72
CA ASP A 80 8.84 8.63 -6.66
C ASP A 80 7.51 9.40 -6.52
N PHE A 81 6.58 8.96 -5.67
CA PHE A 81 5.22 9.51 -5.62
C PHE A 81 5.19 11.01 -5.31
N ASP A 82 5.99 11.49 -4.35
CA ASP A 82 6.05 12.93 -4.04
C ASP A 82 6.49 13.72 -5.29
N ALA A 83 7.62 13.35 -5.88
CA ALA A 83 8.16 14.03 -7.06
C ALA A 83 7.17 14.01 -8.23
N ALA A 84 6.56 12.85 -8.52
CA ALA A 84 5.70 12.64 -9.68
C ALA A 84 4.28 13.20 -9.51
N VAL A 85 3.73 13.19 -8.29
CA VAL A 85 2.32 13.53 -8.04
C VAL A 85 2.22 14.81 -7.22
N LEU A 86 2.75 14.83 -6.00
CA LEU A 86 2.60 15.99 -5.11
C LEU A 86 3.30 17.24 -5.66
N THR A 87 4.45 17.05 -6.32
CA THR A 87 5.25 18.12 -6.94
C THR A 87 4.86 18.36 -8.39
N ALA A 88 5.05 17.38 -9.29
CA ALA A 88 4.87 17.60 -10.72
C ALA A 88 3.42 17.86 -11.15
N LYS A 89 2.42 17.22 -10.51
CA LYS A 89 0.99 17.58 -10.71
C LYS A 89 0.51 18.73 -9.84
N ASN A 90 1.37 19.21 -8.93
CA ASN A 90 1.07 20.26 -7.97
C ASN A 90 -0.16 19.96 -7.11
N ASP A 91 -0.37 18.68 -6.75
CA ASP A 91 -1.53 18.25 -5.96
C ASP A 91 -1.64 19.03 -4.65
N ARG A 92 -0.50 19.39 -4.03
CA ARG A 92 -0.42 20.25 -2.83
C ARG A 92 -1.23 21.54 -2.92
N GLN A 93 -1.29 22.15 -4.11
CA GLN A 93 -2.02 23.41 -4.31
C GLN A 93 -3.35 23.18 -5.01
N VAL A 94 -3.36 22.39 -6.09
CA VAL A 94 -4.54 22.28 -6.96
C VAL A 94 -5.67 21.48 -6.29
N VAL A 95 -5.34 20.46 -5.50
CA VAL A 95 -6.36 19.63 -4.84
C VAL A 95 -7.08 20.44 -3.75
N PRO A 96 -6.42 21.02 -2.74
CA PRO A 96 -7.13 21.75 -1.70
C PRO A 96 -7.89 22.96 -2.26
N ALA A 97 -7.29 23.71 -3.20
CA ALA A 97 -7.96 24.86 -3.82
C ALA A 97 -9.25 24.45 -4.54
N LYS A 98 -9.24 23.34 -5.29
CA LYS A 98 -10.41 22.85 -6.02
C LYS A 98 -11.52 22.35 -5.09
N LEU A 99 -11.15 21.69 -3.99
CA LEU A 99 -12.12 21.24 -2.99
C LEU A 99 -12.77 22.43 -2.28
N ARG A 100 -11.96 23.39 -1.81
CA ARG A 100 -12.46 24.61 -1.14
C ARG A 100 -13.31 25.50 -2.05
N ALA A 101 -13.04 25.50 -3.36
CA ALA A 101 -13.85 26.22 -4.34
C ALA A 101 -15.32 25.74 -4.39
N LYS A 102 -15.65 24.58 -3.81
CA LYS A 102 -17.05 24.14 -3.64
C LYS A 102 -17.83 24.97 -2.62
N GLN A 103 -17.15 25.69 -1.72
CA GLN A 103 -17.75 26.57 -0.70
C GLN A 103 -18.78 25.87 0.21
N VAL A 104 -18.52 24.60 0.52
CA VAL A 104 -19.30 23.83 1.50
C VAL A 104 -18.34 23.35 2.58
N ALA A 105 -18.76 23.44 3.85
CA ALA A 105 -17.94 23.11 5.01
C ALA A 105 -17.32 21.70 4.93
N GLU A 106 -18.10 20.71 4.51
CA GLU A 106 -17.62 19.33 4.31
C GLU A 106 -16.42 19.25 3.35
N TRP A 107 -16.44 20.01 2.25
CA TRP A 107 -15.33 20.02 1.29
C TRP A 107 -14.10 20.74 1.82
N ASP A 108 -14.26 21.71 2.72
CA ASP A 108 -13.15 22.37 3.41
C ASP A 108 -12.50 21.44 4.45
N GLU A 109 -13.29 20.63 5.16
CA GLU A 109 -12.78 19.58 6.05
C GLU A 109 -12.00 18.52 5.27
N ILE A 110 -12.53 18.05 4.12
CA ILE A 110 -11.82 17.12 3.24
C ILE A 110 -10.50 17.74 2.75
N ALA A 111 -10.50 19.03 2.37
CA ALA A 111 -9.28 19.71 1.93
C ALA A 111 -8.21 19.75 3.04
N THR A 112 -8.61 20.09 4.27
CA THR A 112 -7.71 20.15 5.43
C THR A 112 -7.11 18.79 5.76
N ARG A 113 -7.91 17.71 5.70
CA ARG A 113 -7.40 16.34 5.88
C ARG A 113 -6.48 15.91 4.74
N ALA A 114 -6.82 16.27 3.50
CA ALA A 114 -5.97 15.97 2.36
C ALA A 114 -4.59 16.64 2.48
N GLU A 115 -4.53 17.90 2.89
CA GLU A 115 -3.27 18.61 3.16
C GLU A 115 -2.46 17.93 4.27
N THR A 116 -3.14 17.48 5.33
CA THR A 116 -2.50 16.76 6.43
C THR A 116 -1.82 15.48 5.93
N ALA A 117 -2.52 14.65 5.16
CA ALA A 117 -1.95 13.42 4.61
C ALA A 117 -0.79 13.69 3.63
N MET A 118 -0.94 14.65 2.73
CA MET A 118 0.15 15.03 1.81
C MET A 118 1.40 15.47 2.58
N GLY A 119 1.21 16.22 3.69
CA GLY A 119 2.31 16.59 4.57
C GLY A 119 2.94 15.41 5.33
N LEU A 120 2.16 14.41 5.71
CA LEU A 120 2.67 13.17 6.33
C LEU A 120 3.49 12.36 5.33
N ILE A 121 3.02 12.23 4.08
CA ILE A 121 3.77 11.56 3.00
C ILE A 121 5.14 12.22 2.80
N GLU A 122 5.18 13.56 2.76
CA GLU A 122 6.43 14.30 2.56
C GLU A 122 7.44 14.14 3.71
N ARG A 123 6.96 14.15 4.96
CA ARG A 123 7.84 14.19 6.14
C ARG A 123 8.20 12.82 6.69
N ASP A 124 7.26 11.87 6.62
CA ASP A 124 7.31 10.64 7.42
C ASP A 124 7.50 9.39 6.54
N MET A 125 7.58 9.52 5.21
CA MET A 125 7.84 8.40 4.31
C MET A 125 9.22 7.79 4.60
N LEU A 126 9.22 6.52 4.99
CA LEU A 126 10.42 5.73 5.20
C LEU A 126 10.90 5.14 3.88
N LEU A 127 12.03 5.64 3.38
CA LEU A 127 12.68 5.08 2.21
C LEU A 127 13.34 3.75 2.56
N LEU A 128 12.88 2.68 1.90
CA LEU A 128 13.49 1.36 2.02
C LEU A 128 14.80 1.32 1.24
N THR A 129 15.85 0.78 1.86
CA THR A 129 17.10 0.48 1.19
C THR A 129 16.99 -0.80 0.38
N ALA A 130 17.74 -0.89 -0.71
CA ALA A 130 17.89 -2.16 -1.42
C ALA A 130 18.52 -3.20 -0.49
N PRO A 131 18.16 -4.50 -0.66
CA PRO A 131 18.66 -5.53 0.23
C PRO A 131 20.17 -5.73 0.04
N ASP A 132 20.86 -5.97 1.15
CA ASP A 132 22.28 -6.26 1.10
C ASP A 132 22.56 -7.74 0.73
N THR A 133 23.84 -8.08 0.65
CA THR A 133 24.26 -9.44 0.24
C THR A 133 23.82 -10.51 1.25
N ASP A 134 23.82 -10.18 2.53
CA ASP A 134 23.50 -11.11 3.61
C ASP A 134 21.99 -11.34 3.69
N GLU A 135 21.19 -10.28 3.56
CA GLU A 135 19.74 -10.34 3.43
C GLU A 135 19.31 -11.14 2.20
N LEU A 136 19.96 -10.92 1.05
CA LEU A 136 19.71 -11.69 -0.16
C LEU A 136 20.04 -13.18 0.01
N ASN A 137 21.17 -13.50 0.64
CA ASN A 137 21.56 -14.88 0.90
C ASN A 137 20.56 -15.57 1.83
N TYR A 138 20.17 -14.89 2.92
CA TYR A 138 19.18 -15.40 3.85
C TYR A 138 17.83 -15.63 3.18
N ALA A 139 17.32 -14.65 2.44
CA ALA A 139 16.05 -14.74 1.72
C ALA A 139 16.07 -15.87 0.69
N TYR A 140 17.16 -15.98 -0.09
CA TYR A 140 17.33 -17.04 -1.08
C TYR A 140 17.26 -18.44 -0.45
N GLN A 141 18.03 -18.69 0.61
CA GLN A 141 18.04 -20.00 1.28
C GLN A 141 16.68 -20.31 1.91
N ARG A 142 16.03 -19.32 2.51
CA ARG A 142 14.70 -19.50 3.09
C ARG A 142 13.64 -19.83 2.04
N LEU A 143 13.65 -19.10 0.93
CA LEU A 143 12.74 -19.34 -0.20
C LEU A 143 12.99 -20.69 -0.86
N LYS A 144 14.26 -21.08 -1.05
CA LYS A 144 14.63 -22.39 -1.59
C LYS A 144 14.05 -23.53 -0.74
N ALA A 145 14.18 -23.42 0.59
CA ALA A 145 13.64 -24.40 1.52
C ALA A 145 12.11 -24.48 1.45
N LEU A 146 11.42 -23.33 1.48
CA LEU A 146 9.96 -23.26 1.38
C LEU A 146 9.45 -23.81 0.05
N HIS A 147 10.11 -23.46 -1.05
CA HIS A 147 9.75 -23.94 -2.38
C HIS A 147 9.98 -25.46 -2.53
N SER A 148 11.08 -25.96 -1.98
CA SER A 148 11.38 -27.40 -1.94
C SER A 148 10.29 -28.17 -1.18
N GLU A 149 9.92 -27.67 0.00
CA GLU A 149 8.85 -28.24 0.83
C GLU A 149 7.49 -28.22 0.12
N ALA A 150 7.10 -27.06 -0.43
CA ALA A 150 5.81 -26.87 -1.07
C ALA A 150 5.57 -27.82 -2.27
N PHE A 151 6.63 -28.15 -3.01
CA PHE A 151 6.55 -29.00 -4.19
C PHE A 151 7.11 -30.42 -3.97
N GLY A 152 7.51 -30.76 -2.75
CA GLY A 152 8.03 -32.10 -2.42
C GLY A 152 9.26 -32.50 -3.24
N TRP A 153 10.14 -31.54 -3.55
CA TRP A 153 11.33 -31.75 -4.37
C TRP A 153 12.54 -31.06 -3.75
N ASN A 154 13.75 -31.34 -4.25
CA ASN A 154 14.95 -30.66 -3.80
C ASN A 154 15.33 -29.59 -4.84
N ALA A 155 14.93 -28.34 -4.60
CA ALA A 155 15.21 -27.25 -5.53
C ALA A 155 16.74 -27.09 -5.69
N PRO A 156 17.27 -27.07 -6.93
CA PRO A 156 18.70 -26.86 -7.15
C PRO A 156 19.08 -25.40 -6.88
N ASP A 157 20.38 -25.13 -6.83
CA ASP A 157 20.82 -23.74 -6.87
C ASP A 157 20.61 -23.14 -8.26
N VAL A 158 20.06 -21.93 -8.29
CA VAL A 158 19.79 -21.18 -9.52
C VAL A 158 20.57 -19.87 -9.51
N THR A 159 20.93 -19.39 -10.69
CA THR A 159 21.74 -18.18 -10.84
C THR A 159 20.96 -16.94 -10.39
N GLY A 160 19.68 -16.85 -10.77
CA GLY A 160 18.87 -15.65 -10.52
C GLY A 160 19.40 -14.41 -11.23
N LEU A 161 19.01 -13.24 -10.69
CA LEU A 161 19.48 -11.94 -11.18
C LEU A 161 20.88 -11.59 -10.65
N GLU A 162 21.61 -10.80 -11.44
CA GLU A 162 22.83 -10.16 -10.99
C GLU A 162 22.56 -9.28 -9.74
N ARG A 163 23.49 -9.34 -8.78
CA ARG A 163 23.38 -8.62 -7.50
C ARG A 163 23.81 -7.16 -7.68
N LEU A 164 22.88 -6.33 -8.16
CA LEU A 164 23.06 -4.90 -8.33
C LEU A 164 22.35 -4.16 -7.21
N GLY A 165 23.02 -3.19 -6.59
CA GLY A 165 22.48 -2.42 -5.45
C GLY A 165 21.23 -1.59 -5.74
N THR A 166 20.78 -1.51 -7.00
CA THR A 166 19.55 -0.82 -7.41
C THR A 166 18.35 -1.77 -7.60
N THR A 167 18.58 -3.08 -7.50
CA THR A 167 17.53 -4.08 -7.75
C THR A 167 16.70 -4.28 -6.48
N ARG A 168 15.37 -4.22 -6.63
CA ARG A 168 14.44 -4.36 -5.51
C ARG A 168 14.33 -5.83 -5.11
N MET A 169 14.17 -6.13 -3.82
CA MET A 169 14.02 -7.51 -3.28
C MET A 169 13.00 -8.34 -4.08
N ARG A 170 11.84 -7.76 -4.41
CA ARG A 170 10.79 -8.43 -5.20
C ARG A 170 11.28 -9.01 -6.54
N GLN A 171 12.26 -8.37 -7.17
CA GLN A 171 12.79 -8.82 -8.47
C GLN A 171 13.65 -10.08 -8.29
N TYR A 172 14.48 -10.12 -7.25
CA TYR A 172 15.24 -11.31 -6.88
C TYR A 172 14.31 -12.48 -6.55
N VAL A 173 13.34 -12.25 -5.68
CA VAL A 173 12.35 -13.27 -5.28
C VAL A 173 11.63 -13.85 -6.50
N ARG A 174 11.13 -12.98 -7.39
CA ARG A 174 10.43 -13.41 -8.61
C ARG A 174 11.35 -14.17 -9.56
N ALA A 175 12.59 -13.74 -9.73
CA ALA A 175 13.55 -14.44 -10.57
C ALA A 175 13.83 -15.85 -10.05
N TRP A 176 14.12 -16.01 -8.76
CA TRP A 176 14.38 -17.33 -8.17
C TRP A 176 13.18 -18.27 -8.29
N ILE A 177 11.98 -17.80 -7.94
CA ILE A 177 10.75 -18.60 -8.04
C ILE A 177 10.51 -19.00 -9.50
N ASN A 178 10.59 -18.07 -10.45
CA ASN A 178 10.39 -18.37 -11.86
C ASN A 178 11.41 -19.38 -12.38
N GLU A 179 12.70 -19.23 -12.03
CA GLU A 179 13.75 -20.17 -12.46
C GLU A 179 13.51 -21.56 -11.87
N TRP A 180 13.17 -21.66 -10.58
CA TRP A 180 12.82 -22.93 -9.96
C TRP A 180 11.58 -23.57 -10.57
N ASP A 181 10.53 -22.81 -10.86
CA ASP A 181 9.34 -23.33 -11.51
C ASP A 181 9.65 -23.91 -12.89
N LEU A 182 10.47 -23.20 -13.69
CA LEU A 182 10.87 -23.67 -15.02
C LEU A 182 11.75 -24.92 -14.95
N VAL A 183 12.75 -24.95 -14.06
CA VAL A 183 13.62 -26.12 -13.87
C VAL A 183 12.85 -27.32 -13.31
N ARG A 184 11.84 -27.08 -12.47
CA ARG A 184 10.97 -28.16 -11.96
C ARG A 184 10.13 -28.79 -13.06
N LEU A 185 9.64 -27.98 -14.00
CA LEU A 185 8.81 -28.43 -15.13
C LEU A 185 9.63 -29.10 -16.23
N ASP A 186 10.82 -28.56 -16.52
CA ASP A 186 11.77 -29.13 -17.47
C ASP A 186 13.20 -29.04 -16.88
N PRO A 187 13.71 -30.14 -16.30
CA PRO A 187 15.05 -30.17 -15.71
C PRO A 187 16.20 -29.92 -16.70
N SER A 188 15.95 -30.04 -18.01
CA SER A 188 16.94 -29.74 -19.05
C SER A 188 16.95 -28.26 -19.46
N TYR A 189 15.97 -27.49 -18.99
CA TYR A 189 15.85 -26.09 -19.31
C TYR A 189 16.83 -25.24 -18.49
N HIS A 190 17.49 -24.30 -19.17
CA HIS A 190 18.41 -23.34 -18.56
C HIS A 190 17.80 -21.94 -18.67
N PRO A 191 17.00 -21.51 -17.68
CA PRO A 191 16.36 -20.20 -17.73
C PRO A 191 17.40 -19.09 -17.65
N ARG A 192 17.18 -18.01 -18.40
CA ARG A 192 17.94 -16.77 -18.31
C ARG A 192 16.97 -15.63 -18.00
N THR A 193 17.07 -15.09 -16.79
CA THR A 193 16.21 -14.00 -16.35
C THR A 193 16.78 -12.65 -16.77
N GLU A 194 15.95 -11.80 -17.37
CA GLU A 194 16.30 -10.43 -17.74
C GLU A 194 15.29 -9.45 -17.14
N VAL A 195 15.76 -8.26 -16.76
CA VAL A 195 14.92 -7.18 -16.22
C VAL A 195 14.76 -6.12 -17.29
N ALA A 196 13.51 -5.89 -17.72
CA ALA A 196 13.17 -4.77 -18.58
C ALA A 196 12.52 -3.63 -17.75
N PRO A 197 12.87 -2.36 -18.01
CA PRO A 197 12.20 -1.24 -17.39
C PRO A 197 10.75 -1.18 -17.87
N VAL A 198 9.81 -1.10 -16.92
CA VAL A 198 8.41 -0.79 -17.20
C VAL A 198 8.13 0.60 -16.66
N THR A 199 7.80 1.53 -17.55
CA THR A 199 7.43 2.89 -17.16
C THR A 199 5.96 2.91 -16.79
N PHE A 200 5.66 3.21 -15.53
CA PHE A 200 4.31 3.44 -15.07
C PHE A 200 3.96 4.91 -15.22
N SER A 201 2.76 5.20 -15.73
CA SER A 201 2.27 6.55 -15.90
C SER A 201 1.25 6.86 -14.81
N TYR A 202 1.38 8.04 -14.19
CA TYR A 202 0.34 8.62 -13.34
C TYR A 202 -0.74 9.33 -14.15
N ALA A 203 -0.95 9.00 -15.43
CA ALA A 203 -2.09 9.52 -16.17
C ALA A 203 -3.40 9.21 -15.44
N GLU A 204 -4.31 10.18 -15.44
CA GLU A 204 -5.63 10.04 -14.81
C GLU A 204 -6.42 8.92 -15.48
N GLN A 205 -7.04 8.08 -14.67
CA GLN A 205 -7.85 6.94 -15.09
C GLN A 205 -9.19 6.99 -14.37
N PRO A 206 -10.21 7.62 -14.98
CA PRO A 206 -11.53 7.76 -14.36
C PRO A 206 -12.18 6.43 -13.99
N ASP A 207 -11.85 5.33 -14.68
CA ASP A 207 -12.38 4.00 -14.37
C ASP A 207 -11.94 3.47 -13.00
N LEU A 208 -10.88 4.05 -12.41
CA LEU A 208 -10.43 3.73 -11.06
C LEU A 208 -11.23 4.47 -9.97
N ASP A 209 -12.00 5.50 -10.33
CA ASP A 209 -12.87 6.22 -9.42
C ASP A 209 -14.14 5.40 -9.14
N VAL A 210 -14.00 4.22 -8.53
CA VAL A 210 -15.15 3.40 -8.14
C VAL A 210 -15.87 4.11 -7.00
N ASN A 211 -16.93 4.86 -7.34
CA ASN A 211 -17.77 5.65 -6.44
C ASN A 211 -19.17 5.04 -6.28
N GLU A 212 -19.30 3.72 -6.37
CA GLU A 212 -20.56 3.06 -6.01
C GLU A 212 -20.57 2.75 -4.51
N GLU A 213 -20.95 3.72 -3.69
CA GLU A 213 -21.72 3.40 -2.49
C GLU A 213 -23.04 2.79 -2.98
N HIS A 214 -23.02 1.49 -3.29
CA HIS A 214 -24.22 0.70 -3.54
C HIS A 214 -25.03 0.70 -2.23
N THR A 215 -25.92 1.68 -2.09
CA THR A 215 -26.77 1.90 -0.92
C THR A 215 -27.94 0.92 -0.86
N ASP A 216 -27.97 -0.07 -1.76
CA ASP A 216 -28.96 -1.14 -1.78
C ASP A 216 -28.30 -2.46 -1.42
N ARG A 217 -28.48 -2.88 -0.16
CA ARG A 217 -28.78 -4.28 0.24
C ARG A 217 -28.62 -4.47 1.74
N TRP A 218 -29.59 -3.98 2.51
CA TRP A 218 -30.14 -4.61 3.71
C TRP A 218 -31.53 -3.98 3.97
N GLN A 219 -32.48 -4.27 3.09
CA GLN A 219 -33.91 -4.28 3.43
C GLN A 219 -34.31 -5.72 3.72
#